data_AF-A0A135VCD6-F1
#
_entry.id   AF-A0A135VCD6-F1
#
_cell.length_a   1.000
_cell.length_b   1.000
_cell.length_c   1.000
_cell.angle_alpha   90.00
_cell.angle_beta   90.00
_cell.angle_gamma   90.00
#
_symmetry.space_group_name_H-M   'P 1'
#
loop_
_entity.id
_entity.type
_entity.pdbx_description
1 polymer ?
#
loop_
_entity_poly.entity_id
_entity_poly.type
_entity_poly.pdbx_seq_one_letter_code
_entity_poly.pdbx_strand_id
1 'polypeptide(L)' 'MGELEEMYQSVCEEYNEEPRAHTQVWEWVQDLNSHGLIDTKRSGVGQRGQTTLIGLSDVPAELLEHYLLELLGK' A
#
# COMPACT_ATOMS: atom_id res chain seq x y z
N MET A 1 -2.79 13.82 0.46
CA MET A 1 -2.16 12.64 -0.13
C MET A 1 -1.12 12.17 0.86
N GLY A 2 -1.11 10.88 1.19
CA GLY A 2 -0.07 10.28 2.03
C GLY A 2 1.03 9.66 1.18
N GLU A 3 2.14 9.27 1.82
CA GLU A 3 3.30 8.63 1.19
C GLU A 3 2.92 7.43 0.30
N LEU A 4 1.96 6.61 0.75
CA LEU A 4 1.46 5.48 -0.04
C LEU A 4 0.93 5.88 -1.42
N GLU A 5 0.15 6.96 -1.50
CA GLU A 5 -0.48 7.39 -2.75
C GLU A 5 0.55 7.96 -3.73
N GLU A 6 1.54 8.68 -3.20
CA GLU A 6 2.65 9.23 -3.98
C GLU A 6 3.48 8.10 -4.59
N MET A 7 3.83 7.08 -3.79
CA MET A 7 4.55 5.90 -4.27
C MET A 7 3.71 5.08 -5.26
N TYR A 8 2.41 4.91 -5.02
CA TYR A 8 1.51 4.22 -5.93
C TYR A 8 1.45 4.91 -7.31
N GLN A 9 1.39 6.25 -7.35
CA GLN A 9 1.45 6.99 -8.60
C GLN A 9 2.76 6.74 -9.36
N SER A 10 3.91 6.81 -8.69
CA SER A 10 5.21 6.56 -9.32
C SER A 10 5.32 5.14 -9.88
N VAL A 11 4.80 4.13 -9.17
CA VAL A 11 4.75 2.75 -9.67
C VAL A 11 3.82 2.63 -10.88
N CYS A 12 2.64 3.23 -10.85
CA CYS A 12 1.74 3.23 -12.02
C CYS A 12 2.43 3.84 -13.25
N GLU A 13 3.15 4.95 -13.10
CA GLU A 13 3.92 5.58 -14.18
C GLU A 13 4.99 4.65 -14.77
N GLU A 14 5.76 3.98 -13.91
CA GLU A 14 6.78 3.00 -14.36
C GLU A 14 6.17 1.84 -15.15
N TYR A 15 4.96 1.42 -14.77
CA TYR A 15 4.23 0.34 -15.43
C TYR A 15 3.36 0.82 -16.61
N ASN A 16 3.39 2.12 -16.95
CA ASN A 16 2.52 2.74 -17.96
C ASN A 16 1.02 2.51 -17.71
N GLU A 17 0.62 2.50 -16.43
CA GLU A 17 -0.75 2.34 -15.97
C GLU A 17 -1.33 3.67 -15.48
N GLU A 18 -2.63 3.88 -15.68
CA GLU A 18 -3.32 5.06 -15.15
C GLU A 18 -3.64 4.88 -13.65
N PRO A 19 -3.15 5.75 -12.75
CA PRO A 19 -3.35 5.59 -11.32
C PRO A 19 -4.83 5.73 -10.96
N ARG A 20 -5.32 4.85 -10.08
CA ARG A 20 -6.68 4.96 -9.55
C ARG A 20 -6.82 6.08 -8.53
N ALA A 21 -8.05 6.54 -8.32
CA ALA A 21 -8.38 7.59 -7.38
C ALA A 21 -8.12 7.16 -5.91
N HIS A 22 -7.93 8.15 -5.04
CA HIS A 22 -7.67 7.98 -3.60
C HIS A 22 -8.56 6.92 -2.93
N THR A 23 -9.88 7.00 -3.13
CA THR A 23 -10.84 6.08 -2.52
C THR A 23 -10.57 4.62 -2.91
N GLN A 24 -10.21 4.36 -4.18
CA GLN A 24 -9.94 3.00 -4.65
C GLN A 24 -8.66 2.44 -4.04
N VAL A 25 -7.60 3.26 -3.96
CA VAL A 25 -6.34 2.88 -3.32
C VAL A 25 -6.59 2.56 -1.84
N TRP A 26 -7.42 3.36 -1.17
CA TRP A 26 -7.79 3.11 0.22
C TRP A 26 -8.60 1.83 0.40
N GLU A 27 -9.53 1.51 -0.50
CA GLU A 27 -10.26 0.23 -0.49
C GLU A 27 -9.31 -0.97 -0.59
N TRP A 28 -8.31 -0.91 -1.47
CA TRP A 28 -7.31 -1.99 -1.58
C TRP A 28 -6.46 -2.14 -0.32
N VAL A 29 -6.08 -1.04 0.34
CA VAL A 29 -5.38 -1.10 1.63
C VAL A 29 -6.24 -1.80 2.67
N GLN A 30 -7.53 -1.49 2.74
CA GLN A 30 -8.45 -2.16 3.67
C GLN A 30 -8.61 -3.64 3.33
N ASP A 31 -8.70 -3.98 2.05
CA ASP A 31 -8.81 -5.35 1.55
C ASP A 31 -7.58 -6.20 1.89
N LEU A 32 -6.37 -5.70 1.57
CA LEU A 32 -5.10 -6.33 1.92
C LEU A 32 -4.95 -6.55 3.42
N ASN A 33 -5.35 -5.57 4.23
CA ASN A 33 -5.35 -5.70 5.69
C ASN A 33 -6.35 -6.77 6.17
N SER A 34 -7.53 -6.84 5.56
CA SER A 34 -8.54 -7.85 5.91
C SER A 34 -8.08 -9.28 5.58
N HIS A 35 -7.22 -9.42 4.58
CA HIS A 35 -6.56 -10.67 4.21
C HIS A 35 -5.29 -10.98 5.01
N GLY A 36 -4.86 -10.08 5.91
CA GLY A 36 -3.65 -10.25 6.72
C GLY A 36 -2.35 -10.12 5.93
N LEU A 37 -2.39 -9.49 4.74
CA LEU A 37 -1.19 -9.26 3.93
C LEU A 37 -0.40 -8.03 4.40
N ILE A 38 -1.10 -7.03 4.95
CA ILE A 38 -0.51 -5.83 5.54
C ILE A 38 -1.17 -5.52 6.87
N ASP A 39 -0.48 -4.74 7.70
CA ASP A 39 -1.01 -4.21 8.94
C ASP A 39 -1.37 -2.74 8.78
N THR A 40 -2.52 -2.32 9.33
CA THR A 40 -2.92 -0.92 9.38
C THR A 40 -3.21 -0.47 10.81
N LYS A 41 -2.71 0.71 11.18
CA LYS A 41 -2.95 1.30 12.49
C LYS A 41 -3.22 2.80 12.39
N ARG A 42 -4.34 3.26 12.96
CA ARG A 42 -4.62 4.70 13.05
C ARG A 42 -3.64 5.37 14.02
N SER A 43 -3.12 6.53 13.64
CA SER A 43 -2.41 7.42 14.55
C SER A 43 -3.35 7.83 15.70
N GLY A 44 -2.89 7.71 16.94
CA GLY A 44 -3.72 7.84 18.14
C GLY A 44 -4.32 9.23 18.40
N VAL A 45 -5.15 9.31 19.44
CA VAL A 45 -5.88 10.51 19.88
C VAL A 45 -4.94 11.66 20.23
N GLY A 46 -5.08 12.82 19.58
CA GLY A 46 -4.35 14.05 19.89
C GLY A 46 -3.46 14.62 18.77
N GLN A 47 -3.31 13.92 17.64
CA GLN A 47 -2.62 14.42 16.45
C GLN A 47 -3.65 15.01 15.46
N ARG A 48 -3.41 16.22 14.93
CA ARG A 48 -4.23 16.78 13.83
C ARG A 48 -3.86 16.03 12.55
N GLY A 49 -4.73 15.11 12.14
CA GLY A 49 -4.58 14.31 10.92
C GLY A 49 -5.01 12.87 11.16
N GLN A 50 -5.82 12.30 10.28
CA GLN A 50 -6.13 10.86 10.27
C GLN A 50 -5.02 10.16 9.47
N THR A 51 -3.84 9.99 10.06
CA THR A 51 -2.76 9.23 9.40
C THR A 51 -2.93 7.75 9.73
N THR A 52 -2.90 6.91 8.70
CA THR A 52 -2.85 5.45 8.87
C THR A 52 -1.40 5.01 8.68
N LEU A 53 -0.83 4.38 9.69
CA LEU A 53 0.44 3.67 9.58
C LEU A 53 0.18 2.33 8.91
N ILE A 54 1.00 1.99 7.93
CA ILE A 54 0.92 0.74 7.16
C ILE A 54 2.24 0.00 7.32
N GLY A 55 2.19 -1.31 7.50
CA GLY A 55 3.39 -2.14 7.67
C GLY A 55 3.21 -3.58 7.20
N LEU A 56 4.32 -4.32 7.19
CA LEU A 56 4.38 -5.75 6.93
C LEU A 56 4.95 -6.43 8.18
N SER A 57 4.15 -7.23 8.89
CA SER A 57 4.64 -7.95 10.08
C SER A 57 5.03 -9.40 9.82
N ASP A 58 4.38 -10.07 8.85
CA ASP A 58 4.44 -11.52 8.72
C ASP A 58 5.41 -12.03 7.62
N VAL A 59 5.76 -11.18 6.65
CA VAL A 59 6.58 -11.57 5.49
C VAL A 59 7.70 -10.55 5.26
N PRO A 60 8.95 -10.99 5.05
CA PRO A 60 10.05 -10.09 4.66
C PRO A 60 9.72 -9.36 3.35
N ALA A 61 9.92 -8.05 3.34
CA ALA A 61 9.60 -7.21 2.18
C ALA A 61 10.29 -7.69 0.89
N GLU A 62 11.58 -8.04 0.97
CA GLU A 62 12.38 -8.53 -0.17
C GLU A 62 11.78 -9.80 -0.79
N LEU A 63 11.27 -10.72 0.04
CA LEU A 63 10.67 -11.96 -0.43
C LEU A 63 9.34 -11.69 -1.15
N LEU A 64 8.50 -10.83 -0.56
CA LEU A 64 7.23 -10.44 -1.15
C LEU A 64 7.44 -9.73 -2.50
N GLU A 65 8.39 -8.80 -2.55
CA GLU A 65 8.77 -8.10 -3.77
C GLU A 65 9.18 -9.07 -4.88
N HIS A 66 10.05 -10.04 -4.57
CA HIS A 66 10.48 -11.05 -5.54
C HIS A 66 9.29 -11.82 -6.13
N TYR A 67 8.37 -12.31 -5.29
CA TYR A 67 7.18 -13.01 -5.77
C TYR A 67 6.25 -12.12 -6.61
N LEU A 68 6.08 -10.85 -6.25
CA LEU A 68 5.25 -9.92 -7.00
C LEU A 68 5.86 -9.62 -8.38
N LEU A 69 7.17 -9.45 -8.48
CA LEU A 69 7.87 -9.24 -9.76
C LEU A 69 7.72 -10.47 -10.67
N GLU A 70 7.90 -11.68 -10.14
CA GLU A 70 7.67 -12.92 -10.89
C GLU A 70 6.24 -13.01 -11.44
N LEU A 71 5.23 -12.66 -10.62
CA LEU A 71 3.83 -12.66 -11.04
C LEU A 71 3.52 -11.63 -12.12
N LEU A 72 4.20 -10.49 -12.08
CA LEU A 72 4.08 -9.43 -13.08
C LEU A 72 4.92 -9.71 -14.34
N GLY A 73 5.69 -10.81 -14.37
CA GLY A 73 6.56 -11.17 -15.48
C GLY A 73 7.76 -10.24 -15.64
N LYS A 74 8.25 -9.68 -14.53
CA LYS A 74 9.41 -8.79 -14.47
C LYS A 74 10.63 -9.46 -13.81
#